data_AF-A0A2V5YSZ9-F1
#
_entry.id   AF-A0A2V5YSZ9-F1
#
_cell.length_a   1.000
_cell.length_b   1.000
_cell.length_c   1.000
_cell.angle_alpha   90.00
_cell.angle_beta   90.00
_cell.angle_gamma   90.00
#
_symmetry.space_group_name_H-M   'P 1'
#
loop_
_entity.id
_entity.type
_entity.pdbx_description
1 polymer ?
#
loop_
_entity_poly.entity_id
_entity_poly.type
_entity_poly.pdbx_seq_one_letter_code
_entity_poly.pdbx_strand_id
1 'polypeptide(L)' 'MKMTIFKGSEVEVEKEINTWLKAERINKIRHVTHVNHGAVVYITVWWHHLDRGKNASMAHGLS' A
#
# COMPACT_ATOMS: atom_id res chain seq x y z
N MET A 1 -5.04 9.28 -4.06
CA MET A 1 -4.78 7.82 -3.97
C MET A 1 -3.66 7.51 -4.94
N LYS A 2 -2.67 6.69 -4.55
CA LYS A 2 -1.54 6.29 -5.40
C LYS A 2 -1.63 4.79 -5.69
N MET A 3 -1.03 4.38 -6.80
CA MET A 3 -0.99 2.99 -7.25
C MET A 3 0.47 2.61 -7.54
N THR A 4 0.89 1.45 -7.05
CA THR A 4 2.21 0.87 -7.31
C THR A 4 2.02 -0.57 -7.80
N ILE A 5 2.75 -0.99 -8.83
CA ILE A 5 2.69 -2.34 -9.40
C ILE A 5 4.02 -3.04 -9.17
N PHE A 6 3.96 -4.25 -8.64
CA PHE A 6 5.08 -5.16 -8.42
C PHE A 6 4.94 -6.36 -9.35
N LYS A 7 6.07 -6.86 -9.86
CA LYS A 7 6.09 -8.05 -10.72
C LYS A 7 7.33 -8.90 -10.46
N GLY A 8 7.18 -10.22 -10.49
CA GLY A 8 8.28 -11.15 -10.24
C GLY A 8 7.78 -12.52 -9.82
N SER A 9 8.64 -13.34 -9.21
CA SER A 9 8.15 -14.52 -8.50
C SER A 9 7.39 -14.11 -7.23
N GLU A 10 6.49 -14.98 -6.76
CA GLU A 10 5.67 -14.71 -5.56
C GLU A 10 6.52 -14.27 -4.37
N VAL A 11 7.61 -14.99 -4.09
CA VAL A 11 8.52 -14.74 -2.97
C VAL A 11 9.29 -13.43 -3.13
N GLU A 12 9.75 -13.09 -4.33
CA GLU A 12 10.46 -11.85 -4.59
C GLU A 12 9.54 -10.64 -4.42
N VAL A 13 8.33 -10.73 -4.99
CA VAL A 13 7.32 -9.66 -4.93
C VAL A 13 6.90 -9.40 -3.49
N GLU A 14 6.71 -10.44 -2.67
CA GLU A 14 6.37 -10.26 -1.26
C GLU A 14 7.47 -9.51 -0.49
N LYS A 15 8.74 -9.88 -0.70
CA LYS A 15 9.89 -9.21 -0.06
C LYS A 15 10.00 -7.75 -0.52
N GLU A 16 9.77 -7.50 -1.80
CA GLU A 16 9.82 -6.16 -2.39
C GLU A 16 8.73 -5.25 -1.80
N ILE A 17 7.49 -5.73 -1.75
CA ILE A 17 6.36 -5.00 -1.15
C ILE A 17 6.65 -4.68 0.31
N ASN A 18 7.11 -5.66 1.10
CA ASN A 18 7.42 -5.44 2.52
C ASN A 18 8.54 -4.42 2.74
N THR A 19 9.55 -4.42 1.88
CA THR A 19 10.65 -3.45 1.93
C THR A 19 10.16 -2.05 1.55
N TRP A 20 9.34 -1.97 0.50
CA TRP A 20 8.74 -0.73 0.03
C TRP A 20 7.80 -0.09 1.06
N LEU A 21 6.92 -0.87 1.70
CA LEU A 21 6.02 -0.39 2.76
C LEU A 21 6.78 0.24 3.93
N LYS A 22 7.90 -0.38 4.33
CA LYS A 22 8.79 0.14 5.39
C LYS A 22 9.47 1.44 4.98
N ALA A 23 9.99 1.52 3.75
CA ALA A 23 10.68 2.70 3.24
C ALA A 23 9.75 3.91 3.10
N GLU A 24 8.57 3.72 2.52
CA GLU A 24 7.59 4.78 2.28
C GLU A 24 6.76 5.15 3.53
N ARG A 25 6.96 4.44 4.66
CA ARG A 25 6.16 4.60 5.89
C ARG A 25 4.65 4.49 5.63
N ILE A 26 4.26 3.61 4.72
CA ILE A 26 2.86 3.38 4.36
C ILE A 26 2.26 2.44 5.42
N ASN A 27 1.32 2.95 6.20
CA ASN A 27 0.60 2.15 7.19
C ASN A 27 -0.86 1.86 6.77
N LYS A 28 -1.31 2.39 5.63
CA LYS A 28 -2.69 2.22 5.15
C LYS A 28 -2.73 1.84 3.67
N ILE A 29 -2.88 0.54 3.45
CA ILE A 29 -3.23 -0.04 2.16
C ILE A 29 -4.76 -0.01 2.01
N ARG A 30 -5.27 0.36 0.84
CA ARG A 30 -6.71 0.39 0.55
C ARG A 30 -7.17 -0.84 -0.19
N HIS A 31 -6.38 -1.27 -1.16
CA HIS A 31 -6.72 -2.38 -2.02
C HIS A 31 -5.45 -3.06 -2.54
N VAL A 32 -5.54 -4.36 -2.75
CA VAL A 32 -4.50 -5.19 -3.35
C VAL A 32 -5.16 -6.08 -4.39
N THR A 33 -4.62 -6.09 -5.61
CA THR A 33 -4.97 -7.10 -6.62
C THR A 33 -3.78 -7.99 -6.89
N HIS A 34 -4.08 -9.23 -7.23
CA HIS A 34 -3.12 -10.28 -7.51
C HIS A 34 -3.51 -10.97 -8.83
N VAL A 35 -2.57 -11.04 -9.76
CA VAL A 35 -2.76 -11.69 -11.07
C VAL A 35 -1.55 -12.57 -11.36
N ASN A 36 -1.81 -13.85 -11.63
CA ASN A 36 -0.80 -14.80 -12.08
C ASN A 36 -0.77 -14.86 -13.61
N HIS A 37 0.43 -14.79 -14.19
CA HIS A 37 0.66 -14.93 -15.61
C HIS A 37 1.86 -15.88 -15.83
N GLY A 38 1.58 -17.17 -15.90
CA GLY A 38 2.61 -18.21 -15.94
C GLY A 38 3.39 -18.26 -14.62
N ALA A 39 4.72 -18.18 -14.70
CA ALA A 39 5.61 -18.14 -13.54
C ALA A 39 5.77 -16.74 -12.92
N VAL A 40 5.10 -15.72 -13.48
CA VAL A 40 5.19 -14.33 -13.03
C VAL A 40 3.91 -13.93 -12.32
N VAL A 41 4.07 -13.32 -11.14
CA VAL A 41 3.00 -12.72 -10.36
C VAL A 41 3.04 -11.21 -10.56
N TYR A 42 1.86 -10.61 -10.71
CA TYR A 42 1.66 -9.17 -10.70
C TYR A 42 0.81 -8.80 -9.48
N ILE A 43 1.34 -7.93 -8.62
CA ILE A 43 0.60 -7.38 -7.46
C ILE A 43 0.47 -5.89 -7.62
N THR A 44 -0.77 -5.39 -7.62
CA THR A 44 -1.03 -3.94 -7.61
C THR A 44 -1.49 -3.52 -6.23
N VAL A 45 -0.87 -2.48 -5.68
CA VAL A 45 -1.17 -1.94 -4.36
C VAL A 45 -1.67 -0.51 -4.49
N TRP A 46 -2.89 -0.24 -4.00
CA TRP A 46 -3.46 1.10 -3.90
C TRP A 46 -3.35 1.59 -2.47
N TRP A 47 -2.79 2.79 -2.31
CA TRP A 47 -2.42 3.33 -1.02
C TRP A 47 -2.62 4.85 -0.94
N HIS A 48 -2.60 5.37 0.27
CA HIS A 48 -2.49 6.80 0.55
C HIS A 48 -1.19 7.05 1.30
N HIS A 49 -0.52 8.15 0.95
CA HIS A 49 0.52 8.67 1.80
C HIS A 49 -0.13 9.10 3.11
N LEU A 50 0.52 8.84 4.25
CA LEU A 50 0.06 9.44 5.50
C LEU A 50 0.23 10.95 5.34
N ASP A 51 -0.85 11.71 5.49
CA ASP A 51 -0.71 13.15 5.68
C ASP A 51 0.09 13.36 6.97
N ARG A 52 1.37 13.70 6.83
CA ARG A 52 2.22 14.12 7.95
C ARG A 52 1.67 15.45 8.45
N GLY A 53 0.68 15.37 9.35
CA GLY A 53 0.15 16.54 10.05
C GLY A 53 -0.99 17.25 9.34
N LYS A 54 -2.20 16.73 9.52
CA LYS A 54 -3.23 17.59 10.13
C LYS A 54 -3.76 16.81 11.32
N ASN A 55 -3.54 17.34 12.52
CA ASN A 55 -4.30 16.96 13.69
C ASN A 55 -5.75 16.79 13.24
N ALA A 56 -6.31 15.60 13.40
CA ALA A 56 -7.74 15.46 13.47
C ALA A 56 -8.12 16.27 14.72
N SER A 57 -8.37 17.58 14.54
CA SER A 57 -8.93 18.39 15.59
C SER A 57 -10.23 17.70 15.95
N MET A 58 -10.29 17.29 17.21
CA MET A 58 -11.43 16.62 17.81
C MET A 58 -12.71 17.34 17.38
N ALA A 59 -13.47 16.75 16.47
CA ALA A 59 -14.85 17.13 16.27
C ALA A 59 -15.66 16.43 17.36
N HIS A 60 -15.49 16.87 18.61
CA HIS A 60 -16.56 16.75 19.60
C HIS A 60 -17.65 17.74 19.19
N GLY A 61 -18.53 17.31 18.29
CA GLY A 61 -19.80 17.97 18.04
C GLY A 61 -20.84 17.35 18.95
N LEU A 62 -20.96 17.86 20.18
CA LEU A 62 -22.19 17.77 20.94
C LEU A 62 -23.19 18.74 20.31
N SER A 63 -24.32 18.25 19.83
CA SER A 63 -25.60 18.95 19.75
C SER A 63 -26.71 17.91 19.70
#